data_AF-A0A0P1GJB4-F1
#
_entry.id   AF-A0A0P1GJB4-F1
#
_cell.length_a   1.000
_cell.length_b   1.000
_cell.length_c   1.000
_cell.angle_alpha   90.00
_cell.angle_beta   90.00
_cell.angle_gamma   90.00
#
_symmetry.space_group_name_H-M   'P 1'
#
loop_
_entity.id
_entity.type
_entity.pdbx_description
1 polymer ?
#
loop_
_entity_poly.entity_id
_entity_poly.type
_entity_poly.pdbx_seq_one_letter_code
_entity_poly.pdbx_strand_id
1 'polypeptide(L)' 'MTQRRTVLKSTLAAAGLAIVGMSPAAAEELDTLKEKGVIRIAMSGAYPPFNFVNDQNEVVGFDPAIGT' A
#
# COMPACT_ATOMS: atom_id res chain seq x y z
N MET A 1 22.44 17.83 -43.07
CA MET A 1 22.77 17.03 -41.86
C MET A 1 22.19 17.58 -40.56
N THR A 2 21.72 18.82 -40.51
CA THR A 2 21.22 19.49 -39.29
C THR A 2 19.87 18.94 -38.82
N GLN A 3 18.94 18.67 -39.75
CA GLN A 3 17.58 18.19 -39.40
C GLN A 3 17.55 16.79 -38.76
N ARG A 4 18.41 15.86 -39.22
CA ARG A 4 18.52 14.52 -38.62
C ARG A 4 19.04 14.57 -37.18
N ARG A 5 19.92 15.53 -36.88
CA ARG A 5 20.44 15.76 -35.52
C ARG A 5 19.40 16.39 -34.60
N THR A 6 18.52 17.25 -35.13
CA THR A 6 17.42 17.83 -34.36
C THR A 6 16.37 16.79 -34.01
N VAL A 7 15.95 15.97 -34.98
CA VAL A 7 14.98 14.87 -34.75
C VAL A 7 15.52 13.86 -33.73
N LEU A 8 16.81 13.50 -33.82
CA LEU A 8 17.42 12.56 -32.88
C LEU A 8 17.49 13.13 -31.45
N LYS A 9 17.73 14.43 -31.30
CA LYS A 9 17.76 15.08 -29.98
C LYS A 9 16.36 15.17 -29.37
N SER A 10 15.34 15.48 -30.18
CA SER A 10 13.96 15.56 -29.70
C SER A 10 13.40 14.20 -29.29
N THR A 11 13.74 13.12 -30.01
CA THR A 11 13.31 11.77 -29.62
C THR A 11 14.01 11.30 -28.34
N LEU A 12 15.29 11.63 -28.17
CA LEU A 12 16.02 11.31 -26.94
C LEU A 12 15.46 12.07 -25.72
N ALA A 13 15.09 13.34 -25.89
CA ALA A 13 14.45 14.14 -24.85
C ALA A 13 13.06 13.59 -24.48
N ALA A 14 12.24 13.23 -25.47
CA ALA A 14 10.92 12.64 -25.25
C ALA A 14 11.01 11.26 -24.56
N ALA A 15 11.98 10.43 -24.94
CA ALA A 15 12.24 9.15 -24.29
C ALA A 15 12.69 9.31 -22.82
N GLY A 16 13.50 10.34 -22.54
CA GLY A 16 13.90 10.69 -21.17
C GLY A 16 12.71 11.07 -20.28
N LEU A 17 11.76 11.84 -20.80
CA LEU A 17 10.54 12.22 -20.07
C LEU A 17 9.59 11.04 -19.80
N ALA A 18 9.53 10.05 -20.68
CA ALA A 18 8.67 8.88 -20.50
C ALA A 18 9.08 7.98 -19.31
N ILE A 19 10.36 8.04 -18.89
CA ILE A 19 10.89 7.20 -17.81
C ILE A 19 10.66 7.84 -16.43
N VAL A 20 10.62 9.18 -16.35
CA VAL A 20 10.49 9.92 -15.07
C VAL A 20 9.12 9.70 -14.40
N GLY A 21 8.08 9.37 -15.17
CA GLY A 21 6.75 9.07 -14.62
C GLY A 21 6.55 7.63 -14.14
N MET A 22 7.50 6.74 -14.39
CA MET A 22 7.38 5.31 -14.07
C MET A 22 7.95 5.03 -12.68
N SER A 23 7.30 5.54 -11.63
CA SER A 23 7.61 5.08 -10.27
C SER A 23 7.02 3.69 -10.10
N PRO A 24 7.80 2.66 -9.73
CA PRO A 24 7.23 1.37 -9.36
C PRO A 24 6.31 1.59 -8.16
N ALA A 25 5.05 1.20 -8.29
CA ALA A 25 4.15 1.10 -7.14
C ALA A 25 4.67 -0.02 -6.24
N ALA A 26 5.40 0.34 -5.19
CA ALA A 26 5.93 -0.61 -4.23
C ALA A 26 4.79 -1.03 -3.28
N ALA A 27 4.46 -2.32 -3.28
CA ALA A 27 3.51 -2.93 -2.35
C ALA A 27 4.22 -3.37 -1.05
N GLU A 28 5.12 -2.54 -0.53
CA GLU A 28 6.02 -2.86 0.59
C GLU A 28 5.34 -2.70 1.98
N GLU A 29 4.05 -3.02 2.05
CA GLU A 29 3.26 -2.86 3.25
C GLU A 29 3.72 -3.85 4.34
N LEU A 30 4.07 -5.08 3.94
CA LEU A 30 4.51 -6.12 4.87
C LEU A 30 5.83 -5.77 5.56
N ASP A 31 6.81 -5.23 4.84
CA ASP A 31 8.09 -4.89 5.44
C ASP A 31 7.95 -3.66 6.33
N THR A 32 7.11 -2.68 5.95
CA THR A 32 6.73 -1.57 6.82
C THR A 32 6.07 -2.05 8.13
N LEU A 33 5.20 -3.07 8.06
CA LEU A 33 4.55 -3.66 9.23
C LEU A 33 5.56 -4.38 10.13
N LYS A 34 6.51 -5.12 9.53
CA LYS A 34 7.60 -5.79 10.26
C LYS A 34 8.52 -4.79 10.96
N GLU A 35 8.92 -3.72 10.28
CA GLU A 35 9.76 -2.65 10.86
C GLU A 35 9.09 -1.97 12.05
N LYS A 36 7.78 -1.71 11.95
CA LYS A 36 6.99 -1.14 13.05
C LYS A 36 6.79 -2.10 14.22
N GLY A 37 6.89 -3.40 13.99
CA GLY A 37 6.64 -4.45 14.98
C GLY A 37 5.19 -4.48 15.51
N VAL A 38 4.27 -3.77 14.87
CA VAL A 38 2.87 -3.63 15.30
C VAL A 38 1.96 -3.63 14.08
N ILE A 39 0.97 -4.52 14.10
CA ILE A 39 -0.17 -4.51 13.17
C ILE A 39 -1.41 -3.95 13.90
N ARG A 40 -2.12 -3.01 13.26
CA ARG A 40 -3.36 -2.45 13.81
C ARG A 40 -4.54 -2.99 13.01
N ILE A 41 -5.42 -3.73 13.68
CA ILE A 41 -6.59 -4.36 13.06
C ILE A 41 -7.83 -3.63 13.59
N ALA A 42 -8.56 -2.96 12.70
CA ALA A 42 -9.80 -2.29 13.05
C ALA A 42 -10.99 -3.24 12.92
N MET A 43 -11.92 -3.18 13.87
CA MET A 43 -13.09 -4.05 13.95
C MET A 43 -14.29 -3.20 14.39
N SER A 44 -15.48 -3.50 13.84
CA SER A 44 -16.67 -2.69 14.09
C SER A 44 -17.26 -2.92 15.49
N GLY A 45 -17.08 -4.11 16.05
CA GLY A 45 -17.66 -4.51 17.34
C GLY A 45 -19.18 -4.70 17.28
N ALA A 46 -19.76 -4.83 16.09
CA ALA A 46 -21.21 -4.86 15.87
C ALA A 46 -21.65 -6.02 14.96
N TYR A 47 -20.84 -7.08 14.86
CA TYR A 47 -21.12 -8.23 14.00
C TYR A 47 -20.93 -9.57 14.74
N PRO A 48 -21.82 -9.93 15.70
CA PRO A 48 -21.78 -11.24 16.34
C PRO A 48 -22.02 -12.39 15.35
N PRO A 49 -21.33 -13.54 15.48
CA PRO A 49 -20.34 -13.90 16.49
C PRO A 49 -18.88 -13.51 16.13
N PHE A 50 -18.67 -12.78 15.04
CA PHE A 50 -17.34 -12.49 14.49
C PHE A 50 -16.59 -11.41 15.26
N ASN A 51 -17.21 -10.26 15.52
CA ASN A 51 -16.66 -9.23 16.40
C ASN A 51 -17.81 -8.48 17.10
N PHE A 52 -17.78 -8.41 18.43
CA PHE A 52 -18.78 -7.73 19.24
C PHE A 52 -18.20 -7.23 20.55
N VAL A 53 -18.84 -6.24 21.18
CA VAL A 53 -18.43 -5.72 22.49
C VAL A 53 -19.09 -6.53 23.61
N ASN A 54 -18.29 -7.05 24.55
CA ASN A 54 -18.79 -7.79 25.73
C ASN A 54 -19.19 -6.85 26.89
N ASP A 55 -19.66 -7.43 28.00
CA ASP A 55 -20.05 -6.68 29.21
C ASP A 55 -18.86 -5.95 29.88
N GLN A 56 -17.63 -6.33 29.55
CA GLN A 56 -16.39 -5.72 30.01
C GLN A 56 -15.91 -4.59 29.06
N ASN A 57 -16.71 -4.26 28.04
CA ASN A 57 -16.40 -3.25 27.02
C ASN A 57 -15.16 -3.58 26.15
N GLU A 58 -14.94 -4.87 25.92
CA GLU A 58 -13.86 -5.41 25.08
C GLU A 58 -14.42 -5.95 23.76
N VAL A 59 -13.67 -5.78 22.66
CA VAL A 59 -14.04 -6.38 21.37
C VAL A 59 -13.61 -7.85 21.36
N VAL A 60 -14.58 -8.76 21.34
CA VAL A 60 -14.40 -10.21 21.36
C VAL A 60 -15.12 -10.89 20.19
N GLY A 61 -14.84 -12.17 19.95
CA GLY A 61 -15.45 -12.96 18.87
C GLY A 61 -14.41 -13.78 18.10
N PHE A 62 -14.79 -14.24 16.91
CA PHE A 62 -13.88 -14.97 16.02
C PHE A 62 -12.72 -14.11 15.47
N ASP A 63 -12.99 -12.89 14.97
CA ASP A 63 -11.96 -12.05 14.32
C ASP A 63 -10.86 -11.60 15.29
N PRO A 64 -11.17 -11.11 16.51
CA PRO A 64 -10.14 -10.73 17.48
C PRO A 64 -9.22 -11.90 17.87
N ALA A 65 -9.76 -13.12 17.91
CA ALA A 65 -9.00 -14.32 18.28
C ALA A 65 -7.95 -14.73 17.23
N ILE A 66 -8.01 -14.21 16.00
CA ILE A 66 -6.99 -14.47 14.96
C ILE A 66 -5.70 -13.68 15.22
N GLY A 67 -5.82 -12.52 15.87
CA GLY A 67 -4.69 -11.59 16.09
C GLY A 67 -4.03 -11.69 17.47
N THR A 68 -4.52 -12.58 18.35
CA THR A 68 -4.02 -12.82 19.71
C THR A 68 -3.25 -14.14 19.79
#